data_AF-A0A1V6HZW5-F1
#
_entry.id   AF-A0A1V6HZW5-F1
#
_cell.length_a   1.000
_cell.length_b   1.000
_cell.length_c   1.000
_cell.angle_alpha   90.00
_cell.angle_beta   90.00
_cell.angle_gamma   90.00
#
_symmetry.space_group_name_H-M   'P 1'
#
loop_
_entity.id
_entity.type
_entity.pdbx_description
1 polymer ?
#
loop_
_entity_poly.entity_id
_entity_poly.type
_entity_poly.pdbx_seq_one_letter_code
_entity_poly.pdbx_strand_id
1 'polypeptide(L)'
;MRKELDEKLCAKYPKIFADRHGDMRTTAMCWGFECGDGWYWLIDSLCSNLQWNTDNNNKTNVIENKTLRKLIPFLEKLIRKIPGKYSLKRKKQINPLVIFRGFLLGKLFDWEKSLKLTTIETGKYPQVIASQVKEKYGGLRFYVGGASSVQHAVISFAESLSYHICEMCGSTKNIGHTTGWITTLCEDCGKNNPYWKRDSDDTENEE
;
A
#
# COMPACT_ATOMS: atom_id res chain seq x y z
N MET A 1 22.29 -3.38 -10.02
CA MET A 1 22.29 -1.90 -9.97
C MET A 1 23.73 -1.47 -9.77
N ARG A 2 24.17 -0.33 -10.30
CA ARG A 2 25.53 0.17 -10.09
C ARG A 2 25.79 0.41 -8.60
N LYS A 3 27.03 0.13 -8.18
CA LYS A 3 27.46 0.15 -6.78
C LYS A 3 27.16 1.49 -6.07
N GLU A 4 27.34 2.61 -6.74
CA GLU A 4 27.07 3.93 -6.16
C GLU A 4 25.59 4.15 -5.80
N LEU A 5 24.66 3.57 -6.56
CA LEU A 5 23.23 3.69 -6.30
C LEU A 5 22.80 2.72 -5.20
N ASP A 6 23.35 1.50 -5.19
CA ASP A 6 23.21 0.53 -4.10
C ASP A 6 23.64 1.17 -2.76
N GLU A 7 24.84 1.73 -2.69
CA GLU A 7 25.36 2.40 -1.49
C GLU A 7 24.49 3.58 -1.05
N LYS A 8 23.97 4.37 -2.00
CA LYS A 8 23.05 5.49 -1.71
C LYS A 8 21.75 5.01 -1.06
N LEU A 9 21.13 3.96 -1.57
CA LEU A 9 19.91 3.39 -0.98
C LEU A 9 20.19 2.84 0.42
N CYS A 10 21.28 2.11 0.60
CA CYS A 10 21.66 1.55 1.90
C CYS A 10 21.96 2.64 2.93
N ALA A 11 22.64 3.73 2.54
CA ALA A 11 22.91 4.86 3.41
C ALA A 11 21.63 5.65 3.76
N LYS A 12 20.69 5.78 2.82
CA LYS A 12 19.44 6.51 3.02
C LYS A 12 18.43 5.73 3.87
N TYR A 13 18.38 4.40 3.73
CA TYR A 13 17.44 3.53 4.44
C TYR A 13 18.15 2.42 5.23
N PRO A 14 18.97 2.78 6.23
CA PRO A 14 19.80 1.80 6.96
C PRO A 14 18.97 0.78 7.75
N LYS A 15 17.74 1.12 8.16
CA LYS A 15 16.84 0.20 8.86
C LYS A 15 16.19 -0.83 7.93
N ILE A 16 15.93 -0.45 6.67
CA ILE A 16 15.35 -1.34 5.66
C ILE A 16 16.43 -2.29 5.13
N PHE A 17 17.62 -1.76 4.87
CA PHE A 17 18.75 -2.54 4.35
C PHE A 17 19.76 -2.92 5.45
N ALA A 18 19.27 -3.21 6.65
CA ALA A 18 20.11 -3.56 7.81
C ALA A 18 21.03 -4.76 7.51
N ASP A 19 20.54 -5.71 6.71
CA ASP A 19 21.21 -6.95 6.37
C ASP A 19 22.12 -6.85 5.12
N ARG A 20 22.39 -5.63 4.61
CA ARG A 20 23.21 -5.41 3.40
C ARG A 20 24.61 -6.04 3.49
N HIS A 21 25.14 -6.18 4.70
CA HIS A 21 26.46 -6.78 4.97
C HIS A 21 26.36 -8.02 5.88
N GLY A 22 25.18 -8.64 5.95
CA GLY A 22 24.97 -9.86 6.72
C GLY A 22 25.68 -11.08 6.12
N ASP A 23 25.69 -12.19 6.86
CA ASP A 23 26.28 -13.45 6.41
C ASP A 23 25.42 -14.09 5.30
N MET A 24 26.06 -14.60 4.25
CA MET A 24 25.39 -15.21 3.09
C MET A 24 24.51 -16.43 3.43
N ARG A 25 24.70 -17.06 4.60
CA ARG A 25 23.84 -18.15 5.08
C ARG A 25 22.54 -17.65 5.70
N THR A 26 22.45 -16.35 5.99
CA THR A 26 21.35 -15.74 6.76
C THR A 26 20.53 -14.76 5.94
N THR A 27 21.12 -14.10 4.94
CA THR A 27 20.44 -13.09 4.13
C THR A 27 20.96 -13.08 2.70
N ALA A 28 20.06 -12.92 1.73
CA ALA A 28 20.42 -12.72 0.33
C ALA A 28 20.68 -11.24 0.01
N MET A 29 20.36 -10.30 0.93
CA MET A 29 20.72 -8.88 0.76
C MET A 29 22.22 -8.64 0.70
N CYS A 30 23.06 -9.57 1.17
CA CYS A 30 24.51 -9.45 1.10
C CYS A 30 25.03 -9.33 -0.35
N TRP A 31 24.28 -9.83 -1.33
CA TRP A 31 24.60 -9.75 -2.75
C TRP A 31 24.24 -8.39 -3.40
N GLY A 32 23.55 -7.50 -2.67
CA GLY A 32 23.12 -6.19 -3.15
C GLY A 32 21.86 -6.23 -4.02
N PHE A 33 21.65 -5.19 -4.82
CA PHE A 33 20.49 -5.08 -5.72
C PHE A 33 20.75 -5.77 -7.06
N GLU A 34 20.11 -6.92 -7.27
CA GLU A 34 20.17 -7.73 -8.50
C GLU A 34 19.13 -7.26 -9.54
N CYS A 35 19.04 -5.95 -9.78
CA CYS A 35 18.16 -5.31 -10.78
C CYS A 35 18.83 -4.07 -11.39
N GLY A 36 18.37 -3.57 -12.53
CA GLY A 36 18.97 -2.41 -13.19
C GLY A 36 18.72 -1.04 -12.54
N ASP A 37 19.48 -0.05 -13.02
CA ASP A 37 19.52 1.31 -12.45
C ASP A 37 18.22 2.09 -12.67
N GLY A 38 17.47 1.76 -13.72
CA GLY A 38 16.22 2.40 -14.07
C GLY A 38 15.13 2.26 -13.00
N TRP A 39 15.23 1.26 -12.12
CA TRP A 39 14.32 1.06 -11.00
C TRP A 39 14.75 1.74 -9.70
N TYR A 40 15.89 2.44 -9.68
CA TYR A 40 16.38 3.13 -8.48
C TYR A 40 15.33 4.06 -7.87
N TRP A 41 14.68 4.89 -8.68
CA TRP A 41 13.69 5.86 -8.19
C TRP A 41 12.42 5.20 -7.65
N LEU A 42 12.03 4.05 -8.22
CA LEU A 42 10.89 3.25 -7.76
C LEU A 42 11.20 2.64 -6.40
N ILE A 43 12.38 2.04 -6.24
CA ILE A 43 12.86 1.47 -4.98
C ILE A 43 13.01 2.56 -3.92
N ASP A 44 13.56 3.73 -4.28
CA ASP A 44 13.69 4.87 -3.39
C ASP A 44 12.31 5.34 -2.88
N SER A 45 11.35 5.48 -3.78
CA SER A 45 9.98 5.89 -3.46
C SER A 45 9.27 4.87 -2.56
N LEU A 46 9.42 3.59 -2.87
CA LEU A 46 8.91 2.48 -2.05
C LEU A 46 9.50 2.54 -0.64
N CYS A 47 10.82 2.62 -0.51
CA CYS A 47 11.50 2.66 0.78
C CYS A 47 11.10 3.88 1.61
N SER A 48 10.98 5.05 0.97
CA SER A 48 10.48 6.26 1.63
C SER A 48 9.07 6.06 2.19
N ASN A 49 8.18 5.41 1.43
CA ASN A 49 6.81 5.15 1.90
C ASN A 49 6.80 4.15 3.06
N LEU A 50 7.56 3.07 2.96
CA LEU A 50 7.65 2.04 4.01
C LEU A 50 8.19 2.62 5.32
N GLN A 51 9.30 3.37 5.26
CA GLN A 51 9.88 3.99 6.45
C GLN A 51 8.95 5.06 7.04
N TRP A 52 8.27 5.84 6.20
CA TRP A 52 7.26 6.80 6.67
C TRP A 52 6.12 6.08 7.39
N ASN A 53 5.58 4.99 6.86
CA ASN A 53 4.53 4.23 7.54
C ASN A 53 4.99 3.73 8.92
N THR A 54 6.20 3.16 9.00
CA THR A 54 6.77 2.69 10.27
C THR A 54 7.00 3.82 11.27
N ASP A 55 7.58 4.94 10.85
CA ASP A 55 7.91 6.07 11.73
C ASP A 55 6.64 6.79 12.23
N ASN A 56 5.55 6.75 11.46
CA ASN A 56 4.28 7.37 11.80
C ASN A 56 3.30 6.46 12.56
N ASN A 57 3.72 5.26 12.97
CA ASN A 57 2.93 4.36 13.84
C ASN A 57 2.26 5.07 15.03
N ASN A 58 3.00 5.97 15.66
CA ASN A 58 2.55 6.69 16.85
C ASN A 58 1.78 7.98 16.52
N LYS A 59 1.71 8.37 15.25
CA LYS A 59 0.89 9.49 14.77
C LYS A 59 -0.53 9.08 14.41
N THR A 60 -0.93 7.84 14.72
CA THR A 60 -2.33 7.38 14.82
C THR A 60 -3.06 8.13 15.94
N ASN A 61 -3.05 9.45 15.88
CA ASN A 61 -3.99 10.30 16.57
C ASN A 61 -5.15 10.41 15.59
N VAL A 62 -6.22 9.67 15.89
CA VAL A 62 -7.60 9.95 15.52
C VAL A 62 -7.71 10.88 14.31
N ILE A 63 -8.12 10.37 13.14
CA ILE A 63 -8.63 11.24 12.08
C ILE A 63 -9.85 11.93 12.68
N GLU A 64 -9.62 13.02 13.41
CA GLU A 64 -10.65 13.92 13.88
C GLU A 64 -11.19 14.51 12.60
N ASN A 65 -12.30 13.96 12.14
CA ASN A 65 -13.09 14.62 11.14
C ASN A 65 -13.57 15.93 11.80
N LYS A 66 -12.79 17.01 11.62
CA LYS A 66 -13.00 18.32 12.24
C LYS A 66 -14.41 18.84 11.96
N THR A 67 -14.97 18.47 10.82
CA THR A 67 -16.34 18.76 10.42
C THR A 67 -17.34 17.97 11.28
N LEU A 68 -17.18 16.66 11.43
CA LEU A 68 -18.02 15.84 12.34
C LEU A 68 -17.90 16.33 13.79
N ARG A 69 -16.69 16.61 14.29
CA ARG A 69 -16.48 17.09 15.68
C ARG A 69 -17.22 18.40 15.96
N LYS A 70 -17.27 19.32 14.99
CA LYS A 70 -18.04 20.58 15.08
C LYS A 70 -19.55 20.36 15.03
N LEU A 71 -20.02 19.27 14.43
CA LEU A 71 -21.44 18.95 14.27
C LEU A 71 -22.02 18.13 15.44
N ILE A 72 -21.18 17.42 16.20
CA ILE A 72 -21.59 16.62 17.38
C ILE A 72 -22.47 17.44 18.36
N PRO A 73 -22.08 18.66 18.81
CA PRO A 73 -22.87 19.42 19.79
C PRO A 73 -24.24 19.84 19.26
N PHE A 74 -24.33 20.07 17.95
CA PHE A 74 -25.58 20.45 17.28
C PHE A 74 -26.54 19.25 17.20
N LEU A 75 -26.01 18.08 16.82
CA LEU A 75 -26.78 16.84 16.76
C LEU A 75 -27.27 16.40 18.15
N GLU A 76 -26.43 16.49 19.20
CA GLU A 76 -26.82 16.21 20.59
C GLU A 76 -27.96 17.13 21.08
N LYS A 77 -27.89 18.42 20.72
CA LYS A 77 -28.93 19.41 21.05
C LYS A 77 -30.23 19.14 20.32
N LEU A 78 -30.17 18.65 19.07
CA LEU A 78 -31.34 18.27 18.29
C LEU A 78 -32.01 17.02 18.87
N ILE A 79 -31.22 16.01 19.25
CA ILE A 79 -31.68 14.77 19.89
C ILE A 79 -32.37 15.08 21.24
N ARG A 80 -31.80 15.95 22.08
CA ARG A 80 -32.41 16.35 23.37
C ARG A 80 -33.73 17.11 23.24
N LYS A 81 -34.03 17.68 22.07
CA LYS A 81 -35.30 18.38 21.79
C LYS A 81 -36.41 17.44 21.31
N ILE A 82 -36.12 16.18 21.04
CA ILE A 82 -37.12 15.19 20.66
C ILE A 82 -37.93 14.80 21.92
N PRO A 83 -39.26 15.05 21.97
CA PRO A 83 -40.06 14.74 23.13
C PRO A 83 -40.29 13.22 23.24
N GLY A 84 -39.79 12.61 24.31
CA GLY A 84 -40.02 11.20 24.63
C GLY A 84 -40.00 10.98 26.14
N LYS A 85 -41.12 11.28 26.81
CA LYS A 85 -41.35 10.79 28.17
C LYS A 85 -41.67 9.31 28.10
N TYR A 86 -40.78 8.44 28.56
CA TYR A 86 -41.13 7.03 28.81
C TYR A 86 -41.05 6.74 30.31
N SER A 87 -42.23 6.52 30.89
CA SER A 87 -42.40 5.90 32.21
C SER A 87 -42.49 4.40 32.02
N LEU A 88 -41.56 3.66 32.62
CA LEU A 88 -41.49 2.20 32.62
C LEU A 88 -42.53 1.60 33.59
N LYS A 89 -43.82 1.67 33.29
CA LYS A 89 -44.83 0.82 33.97
C LYS A 89 -45.92 0.31 33.03
N ARG A 90 -45.91 -1.02 32.89
CA ARG A 90 -46.99 -1.96 32.50
C ARG A 90 -47.33 -2.17 31.00
N LYS A 91 -47.24 -3.47 30.68
CA LYS A 91 -47.68 -4.33 29.57
C LYS A 91 -48.82 -3.87 28.62
N LYS A 92 -48.68 -4.34 27.37
CA LYS A 92 -49.69 -4.67 26.33
C LYS A 92 -50.38 -3.50 25.59
N GLN A 93 -49.84 -3.14 24.42
CA GLN A 93 -50.46 -3.28 23.09
C GLN A 93 -49.55 -2.66 22.03
N ILE A 94 -49.39 -3.36 20.91
CA ILE A 94 -48.41 -3.13 19.84
C ILE A 94 -48.78 -1.85 19.08
N ASN A 95 -47.82 -0.95 18.89
CA ASN A 95 -48.03 0.36 18.25
C ASN A 95 -47.27 0.41 16.91
N PRO A 96 -47.86 0.90 15.79
CA PRO A 96 -47.25 0.94 14.45
C PRO A 96 -45.89 1.67 14.36
N LEU A 97 -45.56 2.48 15.37
CA LEU A 97 -44.26 3.16 15.53
C LEU A 97 -43.08 2.22 15.89
N VAL A 98 -43.33 0.96 16.24
CA VAL A 98 -42.25 -0.07 16.36
C VAL A 98 -41.66 -0.38 14.98
N ILE A 99 -42.47 -0.32 13.91
CA ILE A 99 -42.00 -0.52 12.53
C ILE A 99 -41.21 0.70 12.05
N PHE A 100 -41.60 1.91 12.46
CA PHE A 100 -40.89 3.15 12.09
C PHE A 100 -39.61 3.39 12.91
N ARG A 101 -39.55 2.92 14.15
CA ARG A 101 -38.28 2.81 14.90
C ARG A 101 -37.32 1.81 14.25
N GLY A 102 -37.80 0.76 13.60
CA GLY A 102 -36.95 -0.20 12.88
C GLY A 102 -36.26 0.38 11.64
N PHE A 103 -36.95 1.23 10.88
CA PHE A 103 -36.42 1.73 9.61
C PHE A 103 -35.43 2.91 9.75
N LEU A 104 -35.58 3.74 10.79
CA LEU A 104 -34.67 4.87 11.03
C LEU A 104 -33.60 4.59 12.11
N LEU A 105 -33.84 3.67 13.05
CA LEU A 105 -32.87 3.31 14.10
C LEU A 105 -32.11 2.01 13.84
N GLY A 106 -32.36 1.30 12.74
CA GLY A 106 -31.48 0.21 12.29
C GLY A 106 -30.10 0.70 11.81
N LYS A 107 -30.02 1.96 11.33
CA LYS A 107 -28.76 2.61 10.95
C LYS A 107 -28.12 3.48 12.04
N LEU A 108 -28.86 3.78 13.11
CA LEU A 108 -28.40 4.68 14.18
C LEU A 108 -27.89 3.94 15.43
N PHE A 109 -28.27 2.67 15.63
CA PHE A 109 -27.71 1.83 16.70
C PHE A 109 -26.32 1.26 16.39
N ASP A 110 -25.80 1.52 15.19
CA ASP A 110 -24.39 1.33 14.88
C ASP A 110 -23.73 2.68 14.54
N TRP A 111 -24.26 3.82 15.01
CA TRP A 111 -23.58 5.11 14.79
C TRP A 111 -22.23 5.18 15.52
N GLU A 112 -22.13 4.57 16.71
CA GLU A 112 -20.83 4.33 17.39
C GLU A 112 -19.90 3.44 16.56
N LYS A 113 -20.44 2.43 15.86
CA LYS A 113 -19.69 1.52 15.00
C LYS A 113 -19.32 2.15 13.66
N SER A 114 -20.13 3.09 13.18
CA SER A 114 -19.90 3.93 11.99
C SER A 114 -18.84 5.00 12.26
N LEU A 115 -18.82 5.57 13.48
CA LEU A 115 -17.73 6.41 14.00
C LEU A 115 -16.43 5.61 14.23
N LYS A 116 -16.54 4.36 14.72
CA LYS A 116 -15.39 3.43 14.76
C LYS A 116 -14.91 3.07 13.36
N LEU A 117 -15.78 2.92 12.36
CA LEU A 117 -15.41 2.65 10.97
C LEU A 117 -14.59 3.79 10.33
N THR A 118 -14.83 5.05 10.75
CA THR A 118 -13.99 6.18 10.35
C THR A 118 -12.65 6.24 11.08
N THR A 119 -12.50 5.50 12.18
CA THR A 119 -11.19 5.18 12.72
C THR A 119 -10.69 3.96 11.95
N ILE A 120 -10.14 4.20 10.76
CA ILE A 120 -9.25 3.20 10.18
C ILE A 120 -8.18 3.00 11.24
N GLU A 121 -8.22 1.89 11.96
CA GLU A 121 -7.08 1.44 12.75
C GLU A 121 -5.96 1.29 11.72
N THR A 122 -5.15 2.34 11.55
CA THR A 122 -3.91 2.24 10.80
C THR A 122 -3.05 1.31 11.65
N GLY A 123 -3.17 0.02 11.35
CA GLY A 123 -2.53 -1.04 12.12
C GLY A 123 -1.04 -0.73 12.27
N LYS A 124 -0.49 -1.06 13.43
CA LYS A 124 0.94 -0.89 13.71
C LYS A 124 1.77 -1.49 12.57
N TYR A 125 2.49 -0.64 11.85
CA TYR A 125 3.38 -0.96 10.75
C TYR A 125 4.74 -1.39 11.31
N PRO A 126 5.10 -2.67 11.34
CA PRO A 126 6.42 -3.10 11.79
C PRO A 126 7.54 -2.44 10.97
N GLN A 127 8.75 -2.39 11.54
CA GLN A 127 9.93 -2.00 10.79
C GLN A 127 10.20 -3.07 9.73
N VAL A 128 10.18 -2.66 8.47
CA VAL A 128 10.51 -3.53 7.35
C VAL A 128 12.01 -3.71 7.28
N ILE A 129 12.44 -4.96 7.09
CA ILE A 129 13.81 -5.33 6.76
C ILE A 129 13.75 -6.14 5.45
N ALA A 130 14.47 -5.66 4.42
CA ALA A 130 14.55 -6.35 3.14
C ALA A 130 15.45 -7.59 3.28
N SER A 131 15.02 -8.71 2.71
CA SER A 131 15.77 -9.96 2.67
C SER A 131 16.39 -10.23 1.30
N GLN A 132 15.80 -9.69 0.23
CA GLN A 132 16.37 -9.71 -1.13
C GLN A 132 15.67 -8.67 -2.02
N VAL A 133 16.42 -8.02 -2.92
CA VAL A 133 15.87 -7.16 -3.97
C VAL A 133 16.47 -7.53 -5.32
N LYS A 134 15.62 -7.98 -6.25
CA LYS A 134 16.07 -8.54 -7.53
C LYS A 134 15.07 -8.34 -8.65
N GLU A 135 15.54 -8.46 -9.89
CA GLU A 135 14.69 -8.75 -11.04
C GLU A 135 14.27 -10.22 -11.01
N LYS A 136 13.01 -10.47 -11.38
CA LYS A 136 12.50 -11.81 -11.67
C LYS A 136 11.34 -11.74 -12.68
N TYR A 137 11.52 -12.41 -13.81
CA TYR A 137 10.55 -12.47 -14.91
C TYR A 137 10.13 -11.10 -15.41
N GLY A 138 11.08 -10.21 -15.66
CA GLY A 138 10.89 -8.83 -16.11
C GLY A 138 10.47 -7.85 -15.01
N GLY A 139 10.14 -8.31 -13.80
CA GLY A 139 9.63 -7.44 -12.73
C GLY A 139 10.55 -7.39 -11.53
N LEU A 140 10.45 -6.30 -10.77
CA LEU A 140 11.03 -6.16 -9.45
C LEU A 140 10.42 -7.19 -8.49
N ARG A 141 11.25 -7.75 -7.63
CA ARG A 141 10.86 -8.47 -6.43
C ARG A 141 11.54 -7.85 -5.23
N PHE A 142 10.74 -7.44 -4.25
CA PHE A 142 11.19 -6.79 -3.03
C PHE A 142 10.78 -7.64 -1.83
N TYR A 143 11.62 -8.62 -1.49
CA TYR A 143 11.35 -9.56 -0.42
C TYR A 143 11.65 -8.92 0.94
N VAL A 144 10.73 -9.11 1.89
CA VAL A 144 10.81 -8.51 3.22
C VAL A 144 10.47 -9.52 4.31
N GLY A 145 11.11 -9.38 5.46
CA GLY A 145 10.71 -10.04 6.69
C GLY A 145 9.80 -9.14 7.53
N GLY A 146 8.64 -9.66 7.95
CA GLY A 146 7.79 -9.02 8.95
C GLY A 146 7.17 -7.68 8.52
N ALA A 147 6.37 -7.67 7.45
CA ALA A 147 5.59 -6.51 7.01
C ALA A 147 4.09 -6.69 7.31
N SER A 148 3.36 -5.58 7.49
CA SER A 148 1.90 -5.61 7.59
C SER A 148 1.25 -5.85 6.22
N SER A 149 -0.04 -6.20 6.20
CA SER A 149 -0.81 -6.38 4.96
C SER A 149 -0.78 -5.15 4.05
N VAL A 150 -0.82 -3.96 4.63
CA VAL A 150 -0.74 -2.68 3.89
C VAL A 150 0.66 -2.47 3.32
N GLN A 151 1.73 -2.75 4.09
CA GLN A 151 3.10 -2.67 3.57
C GLN A 151 3.32 -3.67 2.42
N HIS A 152 2.78 -4.88 2.54
CA HIS A 152 2.77 -5.87 1.47
C HIS A 152 2.01 -5.39 0.23
N ALA A 153 0.87 -4.70 0.40
CA ALA A 153 0.12 -4.14 -0.73
C ALA A 153 0.91 -3.04 -1.46
N VAL A 154 1.62 -2.17 -0.72
CA VAL A 154 2.47 -1.13 -1.32
C VAL A 154 3.67 -1.75 -2.05
N ILE A 155 4.29 -2.78 -1.47
CA ILE A 155 5.35 -3.55 -2.14
C ILE A 155 4.80 -4.18 -3.43
N SER A 156 3.68 -4.88 -3.37
CA SER A 156 3.06 -5.53 -4.53
C SER A 156 2.70 -4.53 -5.64
N PHE A 157 2.29 -3.33 -5.26
CA PHE A 157 2.04 -2.25 -6.21
C PHE A 157 3.33 -1.80 -6.91
N ALA A 158 4.42 -1.61 -6.17
CA ALA A 158 5.72 -1.28 -6.77
C ALA A 158 6.25 -2.40 -7.68
N GLU A 159 6.11 -3.67 -7.27
CA GLU A 159 6.45 -4.82 -8.11
C GLU A 159 5.62 -4.84 -9.40
N SER A 160 4.34 -4.49 -9.34
CA SER A 160 3.47 -4.41 -10.52
C SER A 160 3.86 -3.25 -11.43
N LEU A 161 4.18 -2.09 -10.86
CA LEU A 161 4.64 -0.92 -11.64
C LEU A 161 5.95 -1.18 -12.39
N SER A 162 6.83 -2.03 -11.85
CA SER A 162 8.13 -2.30 -12.46
C SER A 162 8.04 -2.90 -13.87
N TYR A 163 6.95 -3.62 -14.19
CA TYR A 163 6.68 -4.14 -15.54
C TYR A 163 6.44 -3.04 -16.59
N HIS A 164 6.20 -1.80 -16.15
CA HIS A 164 5.95 -0.66 -17.03
C HIS A 164 7.05 0.40 -16.93
N ILE A 165 8.21 0.03 -16.39
CA ILE A 165 9.36 0.92 -16.19
C ILE A 165 10.60 0.22 -16.73
N CYS A 166 11.28 0.84 -17.67
CA CYS A 166 12.54 0.34 -18.21
C CYS A 166 13.56 0.11 -17.09
N GLU A 167 14.01 -1.13 -16.94
CA GLU A 167 14.97 -1.53 -15.92
C GLU A 167 16.34 -0.85 -16.10
N MET A 168 16.69 -0.47 -17.34
CA MET A 168 17.98 0.16 -17.65
C MET A 168 18.00 1.67 -17.37
N CYS A 169 16.98 2.40 -17.83
CA CYS A 169 16.99 3.87 -17.81
C CYS A 169 15.84 4.52 -17.02
N GLY A 170 14.82 3.75 -16.62
CA GLY A 170 13.69 4.23 -15.85
C GLY A 170 12.60 4.93 -16.67
N SER A 171 12.72 4.96 -18.01
CA SER A 171 11.65 5.44 -18.90
C SER A 171 10.37 4.62 -18.73
N THR A 172 9.22 5.25 -18.89
CA THR A 172 7.88 4.62 -18.91
C THR A 172 7.26 4.65 -20.31
N LYS A 173 8.01 5.07 -21.32
CA LYS A 173 7.53 5.22 -22.71
C LYS A 173 7.94 4.01 -23.55
N ASN A 174 7.02 3.54 -24.38
CA ASN A 174 7.22 2.44 -25.33
C ASN A 174 7.90 1.24 -24.67
N ILE A 175 7.26 0.75 -23.60
CA ILE A 175 7.76 -0.39 -22.84
C ILE A 175 7.44 -1.67 -23.58
N GLY A 176 8.38 -2.60 -23.48
CA GLY A 176 8.30 -3.93 -24.04
C GLY A 176 9.16 -4.89 -23.22
N HIS A 177 9.04 -6.17 -23.54
CA HIS A 177 9.76 -7.25 -22.89
C HIS A 177 10.61 -8.04 -23.86
N THR A 178 11.74 -8.54 -23.36
CA THR A 178 12.54 -9.51 -24.11
C THR A 178 11.95 -10.92 -24.00
N THR A 179 12.07 -11.68 -25.08
CA THR A 179 11.76 -13.11 -25.10
C THR A 179 12.91 -13.93 -24.49
N GLY A 180 12.59 -15.03 -23.82
CA GLY A 180 13.58 -15.86 -23.11
C GLY A 180 13.95 -15.30 -21.74
N TRP A 181 15.06 -14.57 -21.63
CA TRP A 181 15.47 -13.89 -20.40
C TRP A 181 14.67 -12.60 -20.30
N ILE A 182 13.49 -12.71 -19.70
CA ILE A 182 12.50 -11.63 -19.66
C ILE A 182 13.07 -10.44 -18.87
N THR A 183 13.18 -9.31 -19.55
CA THR A 183 13.66 -8.03 -19.03
C THR A 183 12.70 -6.95 -19.49
N THR A 184 12.37 -5.99 -18.63
CA THR A 184 11.49 -4.86 -19.00
C THR A 184 12.32 -3.70 -19.50
N LEU A 185 12.15 -3.32 -20.77
CA LEU A 185 12.96 -2.29 -21.41
C LEU A 185 12.08 -1.34 -22.23
N CYS A 186 12.45 -0.07 -22.29
CA CYS A 186 11.90 0.83 -23.30
C CYS A 186 12.53 0.53 -24.66
N GLU A 187 11.83 0.91 -25.72
CA GLU A 187 12.28 0.79 -27.11
C GLU A 187 13.72 1.27 -27.32
N ASP A 188 14.11 2.43 -26.78
CA ASP A 188 15.47 2.95 -26.93
C ASP A 188 16.56 2.05 -26.34
N CYS A 189 16.28 1.38 -25.22
CA CYS A 189 17.20 0.45 -24.58
C CYS A 189 17.11 -0.95 -25.21
N GLY A 190 15.95 -1.32 -25.76
CA GLY A 190 15.67 -2.62 -26.37
C GLY A 190 16.00 -2.72 -27.85
N LYS A 191 16.12 -1.61 -28.60
CA LYS A 191 16.19 -1.61 -30.08
C LYS A 191 17.29 -2.43 -30.72
N ASN A 192 18.39 -2.66 -30.02
CA ASN A 192 19.51 -3.47 -30.51
C ASN A 192 19.46 -4.92 -29.99
N ASN A 193 18.45 -5.26 -29.17
CA ASN A 193 18.23 -6.59 -28.66
C ASN A 193 17.24 -7.33 -29.58
N PRO A 194 17.67 -8.36 -30.30
CA PRO A 194 16.81 -9.08 -31.25
C PRO A 194 15.64 -9.82 -30.58
N TYR A 195 15.67 -9.98 -29.25
CA TYR A 195 14.63 -10.62 -28.48
C TYR A 195 13.57 -9.65 -27.94
N TRP A 196 13.79 -8.33 -28.04
CA TRP A 196 12.88 -7.32 -27.53
C TRP A 196 11.64 -7.19 -28.41
N LYS A 197 10.47 -7.15 -27.78
CA LYS A 197 9.17 -6.93 -28.41
C LYS A 197 8.37 -5.92 -27.61
N ARG A 198 7.54 -5.11 -28.27
CA ARG A 198 6.61 -4.21 -27.59
C ARG A 198 5.39 -4.98 -27.11
N ASP A 199 4.83 -4.61 -25.96
CA ASP A 199 3.66 -5.32 -25.39
C ASP A 199 2.45 -5.38 -26.35
N SER A 200 2.29 -4.38 -27.22
CA SER A 200 1.25 -4.37 -28.25
C SER A 200 1.40 -5.50 -29.28
N ASP A 201 2.64 -5.92 -29.53
CA ASP A 201 2.98 -6.82 -30.64
C ASP A 201 2.70 -8.29 -30.28
N ASP A 202 2.53 -8.58 -28.99
CA ASP A 202 2.19 -9.92 -28.50
C ASP A 202 0.68 -10.23 -28.62
N THR A 203 -0.19 -9.20 -28.74
CA THR A 203 -1.64 -9.40 -28.87
C THR A 203 -2.10 -9.88 -30.26
N GLU A 204 -1.24 -9.83 -31.27
CA GLU A 204 -1.57 -10.22 -32.65
C GLU A 204 -1.28 -11.71 -32.97
N ASN A 205 -0.76 -12.49 -32.02
CA ASN A 205 -0.30 -13.87 -32.28
C ASN A 205 -1.02 -14.97 -31.46
N GLU A 206 -2.19 -14.68 -30.85
CA GLU A 206 -2.99 -15.65 -30.09
C GLU A 206 -4.24 -16.16 -30.85
N GLU A 207 -4.20 -16.25 -32.19
CA GLU A 207 -5.23 -16.91 -33.02
C GLU A 207 -4.83 -18.31 -33.49
#